data_AF-A0A537HID0-F1
#
_entry.id   AF-A0A537HID0-F1
#
_cell.length_a   1.000
_cell.length_b   1.000
_cell.length_c   1.000
_cell.angle_alpha   90.00
_cell.angle_beta   90.00
_cell.angle_gamma   90.00
#
_symmetry.space_group_name_H-M   'P 1'
#
loop_
_entity.id
_entity.type
_entity.pdbx_description
1 polymer ?
#
loop_
_entity_poly.entity_id
_entity_poly.type
_entity_poly.pdbx_seq_one_letter_code
_entity_poly.pdbx_strand_id
1 'polypeptide(L)'
;MRHTRQTRITANLVGMMILVQVILGGSFFVLGWDVIYHLVWGTLTFIVLIAATVQARRDFGIDSTLFKVGLAAIVDFVIQGILGLFSFGSGVAIVVHLTNAFLLAVIVTYLISFADSADKASTTIAMQTKTAPSGKMPA
;
A
#
# COMPACT_ATOMS: atom_id res chain seq x y z
N MET A 1 0.58 -17.51 -9.80
CA MET A 1 -0.68 -17.52 -9.01
C MET A 1 -0.47 -17.28 -7.51
N ARG A 2 0.37 -18.05 -6.79
CA ARG A 2 0.55 -17.83 -5.33
C ARG A 2 1.17 -16.46 -4.99
N HIS A 3 2.15 -16.02 -5.78
CA HIS A 3 2.87 -14.76 -5.62
C HIS A 3 1.97 -13.52 -5.79
N THR A 4 1.19 -13.45 -6.88
CA THR A 4 0.24 -12.34 -7.12
C THR A 4 -0.81 -12.20 -6.03
N ARG A 5 -1.33 -13.32 -5.52
CA ARG A 5 -2.28 -13.32 -4.40
C ARG A 5 -1.66 -12.77 -3.12
N GLN A 6 -0.42 -13.14 -2.83
CA GLN A 6 0.30 -12.61 -1.68
C GLN A 6 0.53 -11.09 -1.81
N THR A 7 0.91 -10.61 -2.99
CA THR A 7 1.09 -9.18 -3.25
C THR A 7 -0.21 -8.39 -3.08
N ARG A 8 -1.35 -8.95 -3.50
CA ARG A 8 -2.66 -8.35 -3.21
C ARG A 8 -2.97 -8.29 -1.72
N ILE A 9 -2.68 -9.35 -0.98
CA ILE A 9 -2.93 -9.40 0.47
C ILE A 9 -2.09 -8.35 1.20
N THR A 10 -0.81 -8.24 0.87
CA THR A 10 0.08 -7.25 1.51
C THR A 10 -0.30 -5.82 1.15
N ALA A 11 -0.70 -5.53 -0.10
CA ALA A 11 -1.23 -4.22 -0.48
C ALA A 11 -2.51 -3.85 0.29
N ASN A 12 -3.45 -4.78 0.44
CA ASN A 12 -4.66 -4.57 1.24
C ASN A 12 -4.36 -4.34 2.72
N LEU A 13 -3.39 -5.09 3.26
CA LEU A 13 -2.94 -4.90 4.64
C LEU A 13 -2.39 -3.48 4.85
N VAL A 14 -1.55 -2.98 3.93
CA VAL A 14 -1.07 -1.59 3.99
C VAL A 14 -2.23 -0.61 4.02
N GLY A 15 -3.24 -0.76 3.14
CA GLY A 15 -4.41 0.11 3.14
C GLY A 15 -5.18 0.12 4.46
N MET A 16 -5.39 -1.06 5.04
CA MET A 16 -6.05 -1.19 6.34
C MET A 16 -5.22 -0.53 7.45
N MET A 17 -3.90 -0.71 7.43
CA MET A 17 -3.00 -0.09 8.41
C MET A 17 -2.96 1.44 8.28
N ILE A 18 -3.01 2.00 7.06
CA ILE A 18 -3.12 3.45 6.84
C ILE A 18 -4.43 4.02 7.39
N LEU A 19 -5.54 3.30 7.23
CA LEU A 19 -6.81 3.71 7.83
C LEU A 19 -6.71 3.80 9.35
N VAL A 20 -6.13 2.77 9.99
CA VAL A 20 -5.91 2.78 11.44
C VAL A 20 -4.95 3.91 11.84
N GLN A 21 -3.93 4.21 11.03
CA GLN A 21 -3.00 5.32 11.29
C GLN A 21 -3.74 6.66 11.35
N VAL A 22 -4.68 6.92 10.42
CA VAL A 22 -5.50 8.14 10.41
C VAL A 22 -6.40 8.21 11.63
N ILE A 23 -7.02 7.09 12.03
CA ILE A 23 -7.84 7.01 13.24
C ILE A 23 -7.00 7.36 14.47
N LEU A 24 -5.83 6.73 14.64
CA LEU A 24 -4.96 6.98 15.78
C LEU A 24 -4.44 8.43 15.83
N GLY A 25 -4.14 9.02 14.67
CA GLY A 25 -3.75 10.43 14.58
C GLY A 25 -4.89 11.37 14.97
N GLY A 26 -6.11 11.09 14.48
CA GLY A 26 -7.32 11.80 14.86
C GLY A 26 -7.67 11.64 16.33
N SER A 27 -7.50 10.45 16.91
CA SER A 27 -7.75 10.18 18.33
C SER A 27 -6.78 10.93 19.24
N PHE A 28 -5.50 11.08 18.87
CA PHE A 28 -4.58 11.96 19.59
C PHE A 28 -5.12 13.41 19.61
N PHE A 29 -5.53 13.93 18.45
CA PHE A 29 -5.97 15.32 18.32
C PHE A 29 -7.33 15.59 18.99
N VAL A 30 -8.29 14.68 18.86
CA VAL A 30 -9.69 14.87 19.31
C VAL A 30 -9.92 14.34 20.72
N LEU A 31 -9.32 13.20 21.07
CA LEU A 31 -9.56 12.50 22.34
C LEU A 31 -8.40 12.64 23.35
N GLY A 32 -7.29 13.27 22.95
CA GLY A 32 -6.11 13.41 23.81
C GLY A 32 -5.40 12.09 24.12
N TRP A 33 -5.59 11.06 23.28
CA TRP A 33 -4.88 9.78 23.43
C TRP A 33 -3.39 9.96 23.23
N ASP A 34 -2.56 9.14 23.86
CA ASP A 34 -1.11 9.25 23.71
C ASP A 34 -0.67 9.07 22.23
N VAL A 35 0.11 10.01 21.72
CA VAL A 35 0.63 10.00 20.36
C VAL A 35 1.52 8.79 20.08
N ILE A 36 2.04 8.13 21.13
CA ILE A 36 2.87 6.93 20.99
C ILE A 36 2.17 5.81 20.22
N TYR A 37 0.85 5.66 20.35
CA TYR A 37 0.10 4.65 19.60
C TYR A 37 0.15 4.93 18.09
N HIS A 38 -0.01 6.20 17.69
CA HIS A 38 0.12 6.63 16.30
C HIS A 38 1.55 6.45 15.78
N LEU A 39 2.57 6.70 16.60
CA LEU A 39 3.97 6.53 16.18
C LEU A 39 4.37 5.07 16.00
N VAL A 40 4.01 4.20 16.97
CA VAL A 40 4.29 2.76 16.91
C VAL A 40 3.58 2.14 15.71
N TRP A 41 2.29 2.43 15.54
CA TRP A 41 1.52 1.91 14.41
C TRP A 41 2.03 2.44 13.06
N GLY A 42 2.43 3.72 13.01
CA GLY A 42 3.03 4.33 11.82
C GLY A 42 4.31 3.63 11.40
N THR A 43 5.17 3.31 12.37
CA THR A 43 6.42 2.58 12.13
C THR A 43 6.15 1.18 11.58
N LEU A 44 5.20 0.44 12.16
CA LEU A 44 4.80 -0.87 11.66
C LEU A 44 4.22 -0.79 10.24
N THR A 45 3.37 0.20 9.98
CA THR A 45 2.76 0.44 8.66
C THR A 45 3.85 0.70 7.61
N PHE A 46 4.85 1.51 7.95
CA PHE A 46 5.97 1.79 7.06
C PHE A 46 6.79 0.54 6.73
N ILE A 47 7.07 -0.31 7.71
CA ILE A 47 7.76 -1.60 7.50
C ILE A 47 6.97 -2.49 6.54
N VAL A 48 5.65 -2.61 6.74
CA VAL A 48 4.79 -3.43 5.88
C VAL A 48 4.70 -2.85 4.47
N LEU A 49 4.67 -1.52 4.31
CA LEU A 49 4.70 -0.86 3.01
C LEU A 49 6.01 -1.14 2.25
N ILE A 50 7.16 -1.12 2.93
CA ILE A 50 8.43 -1.53 2.34
C ILE A 50 8.37 -2.99 1.89
N ALA A 51 7.88 -3.89 2.75
CA ALA A 51 7.75 -5.30 2.41
C ALA A 51 6.85 -5.54 1.19
N ALA A 52 5.70 -4.85 1.13
CA ALA A 52 4.78 -4.90 -0.01
C ALA A 52 5.45 -4.39 -1.30
N THR A 53 6.22 -3.31 -1.22
CA THR A 53 6.93 -2.74 -2.37
C THR A 53 8.07 -3.65 -2.85
N VAL A 54 8.83 -4.25 -1.93
CA VAL A 54 9.85 -5.26 -2.26
C VAL A 54 9.21 -6.48 -2.92
N GLN A 55 8.03 -6.89 -2.43
CA GLN A 55 7.29 -7.98 -3.03
C GLN A 55 6.81 -7.65 -4.45
N ALA A 56 6.27 -6.45 -4.67
CA ALA A 56 5.91 -5.97 -5.99
C ALA A 56 7.09 -5.99 -6.96
N ARG A 57 8.28 -5.57 -6.51
CA ARG A 57 9.52 -5.66 -7.29
C ARG A 57 9.86 -7.09 -7.67
N ARG A 58 9.76 -8.04 -6.73
CA ARG A 58 10.11 -9.45 -6.95
C ARG A 58 9.13 -10.13 -7.90
N ASP A 59 7.85 -9.83 -7.78
CA ASP A 59 6.80 -10.50 -8.53
C ASP A 59 6.58 -9.90 -9.93
N PHE A 60 6.81 -8.58 -10.10
CA PHE A 60 6.47 -7.86 -11.33
C PHE A 60 7.62 -7.06 -11.95
N GLY A 61 8.78 -6.98 -11.29
CA GLY A 61 9.94 -6.23 -11.77
C GLY A 61 9.90 -4.73 -11.46
N ILE A 62 11.03 -4.07 -11.69
CA ILE A 62 11.24 -2.63 -11.38
C ILE A 62 10.45 -1.69 -12.31
N ASP A 63 10.11 -2.14 -13.51
CA ASP A 63 9.40 -1.29 -14.47
C ASP A 63 7.87 -1.31 -14.26
N SER A 64 7.37 -2.20 -13.40
CA SER A 64 5.95 -2.32 -13.10
C SER A 64 5.38 -1.07 -12.44
N THR A 65 4.16 -0.70 -12.84
CA THR A 65 3.40 0.39 -12.19
C THR A 65 3.22 0.12 -10.71
N LEU A 66 3.00 -1.15 -10.33
CA LEU A 66 2.83 -1.54 -8.94
C LEU A 66 4.05 -1.20 -8.08
N PHE A 67 5.26 -1.52 -8.56
CA PHE A 67 6.50 -1.15 -7.86
C PHE A 67 6.69 0.37 -7.78
N LYS A 68 6.45 1.07 -8.89
CA LYS A 68 6.58 2.55 -8.94
C LYS A 68 5.62 3.26 -7.99
N VAL A 69 4.37 2.80 -7.90
CA VAL A 69 3.37 3.31 -6.96
C VAL A 69 3.77 2.98 -5.51
N GLY A 70 4.29 1.79 -5.24
CA GLY A 70 4.82 1.43 -3.93
C GLY A 70 5.98 2.34 -3.50
N LEU A 71 6.91 2.64 -4.41
CA LEU A 71 8.00 3.58 -4.16
C LEU A 71 7.50 5.00 -3.89
N ALA A 72 6.52 5.48 -4.66
CA ALA A 72 5.89 6.77 -4.43
C ALA A 72 5.23 6.83 -3.04
N ALA A 73 4.52 5.76 -2.64
CA ALA A 73 3.93 5.66 -1.31
C ALA A 73 4.99 5.69 -0.19
N ILE A 74 6.15 5.06 -0.37
CA ILE A 74 7.25 5.11 0.60
C ILE A 74 7.76 6.54 0.78
N VAL A 75 8.02 7.22 -0.34
CA VAL A 75 8.50 8.62 -0.31
C VAL A 75 7.47 9.52 0.38
N ASP A 76 6.21 9.39 0.01
CA ASP A 76 5.12 10.16 0.59
C ASP A 76 4.92 9.84 2.09
N PHE A 77 5.10 8.59 2.51
CA PHE A 77 5.06 8.22 3.93
C PHE A 77 6.20 8.89 4.72
N VAL A 78 7.40 9.00 4.15
CA VAL A 78 8.50 9.73 4.81
C VAL A 78 8.16 11.20 4.97
N ILE A 79 7.59 11.82 3.92
CA ILE A 79 7.10 13.20 3.97
C ILE A 79 6.02 13.34 5.04
N GLN A 80 5.07 12.39 5.12
CA GLN A 80 4.04 12.34 6.14
C GLN A 80 4.64 12.35 7.55
N GLY A 81 5.67 11.55 7.80
CA GLY A 81 6.37 11.52 9.09
C GLY A 81 7.01 12.86 9.45
N ILE A 82 7.70 13.50 8.49
CA ILE A 82 8.31 14.83 8.66
C ILE A 82 7.23 15.88 8.99
N LEU A 83 6.15 15.91 8.22
CA LEU A 83 5.01 16.81 8.48
C LEU A 83 4.38 16.56 9.86
N GLY A 84 4.36 15.30 10.32
CA GLY A 84 3.85 14.91 11.63
C GLY A 84 4.64 15.56 12.77
N LEU A 85 5.97 15.61 12.64
CA LEU A 85 6.82 16.28 13.63
C LEU A 85 6.56 17.78 13.71
N PHE A 86 6.26 18.44 12.58
CA PHE A 86 5.91 19.86 12.58
C PHE A 86 4.50 20.13 13.12
N SER A 87 3.60 19.15 13.05
CA SER A 87 2.21 19.31 13.46
C SER A 87 2.02 19.55 14.97
N PHE A 88 2.99 19.15 15.81
CA PHE A 88 2.98 19.43 17.25
C PHE A 88 3.05 20.93 17.59
N GLY A 89 3.62 21.75 16.71
CA GLY A 89 3.86 23.18 16.97
C GLY A 89 2.97 24.14 16.19
N SER A 90 2.13 23.65 15.27
CA SER A 90 1.38 24.53 14.35
C SER A 90 0.09 23.90 13.84
N GLY A 91 -1.03 24.61 14.02
CA GLY A 91 -2.34 24.21 13.47
C GLY A 91 -2.36 24.14 11.94
N VAL A 92 -1.58 24.98 11.25
CA VAL A 92 -1.43 24.89 9.78
C VAL A 92 -0.70 23.60 9.40
N ALA A 93 0.34 23.23 10.15
CA ALA A 93 1.06 21.98 9.91
C ALA A 93 0.18 20.75 10.16
N ILE A 94 -0.78 20.81 11.09
CA ILE A 94 -1.80 19.75 11.27
C ILE A 94 -2.64 19.58 9.99
N VAL A 95 -3.13 20.68 9.40
CA VAL A 95 -3.93 20.61 8.17
C VAL A 95 -3.13 20.05 7.00
N VAL A 96 -1.88 20.50 6.84
CA VAL A 96 -0.96 20.00 5.80
C VAL A 96 -0.65 18.51 6.01
N HIS A 97 -0.36 18.10 7.25
CA HIS A 97 -0.13 16.70 7.62
C HIS A 97 -1.36 15.82 7.31
N LEU A 98 -2.56 16.28 7.65
CA LEU A 98 -3.80 15.55 7.34
C LEU A 98 -4.05 15.45 5.84
N THR A 99 -3.78 16.53 5.10
CA THR A 99 -3.93 16.57 3.63
C THR A 99 -2.97 15.59 2.96
N ASN A 100 -1.73 15.53 3.43
CA ASN A 100 -0.75 14.58 2.93
C ASN A 100 -1.11 13.13 3.32
N ALA A 101 -1.71 12.89 4.49
CA ALA A 101 -2.25 11.58 4.85
C ALA A 101 -3.35 11.13 3.88
N PHE A 102 -4.21 12.06 3.44
CA PHE A 102 -5.22 11.77 2.42
C PHE A 102 -4.59 11.41 1.07
N LEU A 103 -3.55 12.16 0.64
CA LEU A 103 -2.79 11.84 -0.57
C LEU A 103 -2.18 10.44 -0.48
N LEU A 104 -1.56 10.10 0.64
CA LEU A 104 -1.00 8.77 0.90
C LEU A 104 -2.06 7.68 0.78
N ALA A 105 -3.25 7.90 1.34
CA ALA A 105 -4.37 6.96 1.23
C ALA A 105 -4.83 6.76 -0.23
N VAL A 106 -4.84 7.82 -1.04
CA VAL A 106 -5.14 7.74 -2.48
C VAL A 106 -4.08 6.91 -3.21
N ILE A 107 -2.78 7.16 -2.95
CA ILE A 107 -1.68 6.39 -3.57
C ILE A 107 -1.78 4.91 -3.19
N VAL A 108 -2.07 4.59 -1.92
CA VAL A 108 -2.24 3.21 -1.45
C VAL A 108 -3.49 2.55 -2.06
N THR A 109 -4.55 3.32 -2.33
CA THR A 109 -5.72 2.82 -3.07
C THR A 109 -5.34 2.41 -4.50
N TYR A 110 -4.48 3.18 -5.17
CA TYR A 110 -3.92 2.78 -6.47
C TYR A 110 -3.06 1.52 -6.35
N LEU A 111 -2.22 1.41 -5.32
CA LEU A 111 -1.42 0.21 -5.05
C LEU A 111 -2.30 -1.05 -4.95
N ILE A 112 -3.38 -0.97 -4.17
CA ILE A 112 -4.38 -2.05 -4.04
C ILE A 112 -5.02 -2.37 -5.39
N SER A 113 -5.45 -1.35 -6.11
CA SER A 113 -6.14 -1.52 -7.41
C SER A 113 -5.25 -2.24 -8.42
N PHE A 114 -3.98 -1.84 -8.53
CA PHE A 114 -3.02 -2.51 -9.42
C PHE A 114 -2.72 -3.94 -8.98
N ALA A 115 -2.60 -4.19 -7.68
CA ALA A 115 -2.36 -5.53 -7.16
C ALA A 115 -3.54 -6.47 -7.45
N ASP A 116 -4.78 -5.97 -7.33
CA ASP A 116 -5.98 -6.75 -7.65
C ASP A 116 -6.12 -7.02 -9.16
N SER A 117 -5.85 -6.02 -10.01
CA SER A 117 -5.81 -6.21 -11.46
C SER A 117 -4.80 -7.27 -11.89
N ALA A 118 -3.61 -7.28 -11.27
CA ALA A 118 -2.57 -8.26 -11.57
C ALA A 118 -2.95 -9.69 -11.16
N ASP A 119 -3.65 -9.86 -10.02
CA ASP A 119 -4.13 -11.16 -9.57
C ASP A 119 -5.25 -11.71 -10.48
N LYS A 120 -6.17 -10.85 -10.91
CA LYS A 120 -7.22 -11.21 -11.86
C LYS A 120 -6.65 -11.62 -13.22
N ALA A 121 -5.71 -10.84 -13.78
CA ALA A 121 -5.05 -11.17 -15.03
C ALA A 121 -4.33 -12.53 -14.96
N SER A 122 -3.64 -12.80 -13.84
CA SER A 122 -2.96 -14.08 -13.61
C SER A 122 -3.93 -15.27 -13.55
N THR A 123 -5.12 -15.07 -12.98
CA THR A 123 -6.15 -16.10 -12.89
C THR A 123 -6.77 -16.41 -14.25
N THR A 124 -7.04 -15.36 -15.06
CA THR A 124 -7.56 -15.51 -16.43
C THR A 124 -6.60 -16.30 -17.32
N ILE A 125 -5.29 -15.98 -17.28
CA ILE A 125 -4.28 -16.70 -18.07
C ILE A 125 -4.25 -18.19 -17.66
N ALA A 126 -4.26 -18.49 -16.37
CA ALA A 126 -4.25 -19.88 -15.89
C ALA A 126 -5.50 -20.67 -16.32
N MET A 127 -6.67 -20.02 -16.40
CA MET A 127 -7.88 -20.64 -16.93
C MET A 127 -7.77 -20.92 -18.43
N GLN A 128 -7.26 -19.96 -19.23
CA GLN A 128 -7.08 -20.15 -20.68
C GLN A 128 -6.10 -21.29 -21.00
N THR A 129 -5.01 -21.43 -20.25
CA THR A 129 -4.07 -22.55 -20.44
C THR A 129 -4.71 -23.89 -20.11
N LYS A 130 -5.69 -23.94 -19.20
CA LYS A 130 -6.39 -25.17 -18.81
C LYS A 130 -7.48 -25.59 -19.80
N THR A 131 -8.04 -24.65 -20.58
CA THR A 131 -9.11 -24.91 -21.56
C THR A 131 -8.62 -25.03 -23.00
N ALA A 132 -7.32 -24.81 -23.27
CA ALA A 132 -6.76 -25.04 -24.59
C ALA A 132 -6.76 -26.55 -24.91
N PRO A 133 -7.35 -27.01 -26.03
CA PRO A 133 -7.26 -28.41 -26.44
C PRO A 133 -5.78 -28.75 -26.65
N SER A 134 -5.32 -29.86 -26.10
CA SER A 134 -4.03 -30.46 -26.45
C SER A 134 -4.10 -30.86 -27.92
N GLY A 135 -3.75 -29.94 -28.82
CA GLY A 135 -3.62 -30.17 -30.24
C GLY A 135 -2.45 -31.11 -30.51
N LYS A 136 -2.65 -32.41 -30.25
CA LYS A 136 -1.88 -33.44 -30.92
C LYS A 136 -2.41 -33.52 -32.35
N MET A 137 -1.66 -32.97 -33.30
CA MET A 137 -1.81 -33.36 -34.70
C MET A 137 -1.60 -34.88 -34.78
N PRO A 138 -2.59 -35.66 -35.27
CA PRO A 138 -2.32 -37.03 -35.67
C PRO A 138 -1.34 -37.00 -36.85
N ALA A 139 -0.28 -37.80 -36.72
CA ALA A 139 0.71 -38.06 -37.78
C ALA A 139 0.11 -38.88 -38.91
#